data_AF-A0A2U3L148-F1
#
_entry.id   AF-A0A2U3L148-F1
#
_cell.length_a   1.000
_cell.length_b   1.000
_cell.length_c   1.000
_cell.angle_alpha   90.00
_cell.angle_beta   90.00
_cell.angle_gamma   90.00
#
_symmetry.space_group_name_H-M   'P 1'
#
loop_
_entity.id
_entity.type
_entity.pdbx_description
1 polymer ?
#
loop_
_entity_poly.entity_id
_entity_poly.type
_entity_poly.pdbx_seq_one_letter_code
_entity_poly.pdbx_strand_id
1 'polypeptide(L)' 'MTTNEPLIPTHGGYRKLKSFQVAQLVFDITMRFCDRYIEKRSRTNDPMVQAARSGVQNIAEGSKASGTSKKTELKLTNVG' A
#
# COMPACT_ATOMS: atom_id res chain seq x y z
N MET A 1 8.23 -27.66 20.27
CA MET A 1 7.26 -26.57 20.44
C MET A 1 6.82 -26.13 19.06
N THR A 2 5.71 -26.65 18.55
CA THR A 2 5.16 -26.29 17.24
C THR A 2 4.43 -24.96 17.39
N THR A 3 5.04 -23.88 16.92
CA THR A 3 4.38 -22.58 16.81
C THR A 3 3.24 -22.72 15.80
N ASN A 4 2.02 -22.73 16.31
CA ASN A 4 0.80 -22.68 15.51
C ASN A 4 0.73 -21.28 14.88
N GLU A 5 1.53 -21.05 13.83
CA GLU A 5 1.47 -19.80 13.08
C GLU A 5 0.08 -19.72 12.46
N PRO A 6 -0.67 -18.63 12.70
CA PRO A 6 -1.98 -18.49 12.09
C PRO A 6 -1.81 -18.55 10.57
N LEU A 7 -2.52 -19.48 9.93
CA LEU A 7 -2.58 -19.71 8.47
C LEU A 7 -2.78 -18.43 7.64
N ILE A 8 -3.25 -17.37 8.28
CA ILE A 8 -3.39 -16.03 7.72
C ILE A 8 -2.63 -15.06 8.64
N PRO A 9 -1.54 -14.45 8.17
CA PRO A 9 -0.83 -13.44 8.94
C PRO A 9 -1.77 -12.29 9.32
N THR A 10 -1.63 -11.79 10.56
CA THR A 10 -2.30 -10.58 11.01
C THR A 10 -2.04 -9.44 10.02
N HIS A 11 -3.14 -8.84 9.56
CA HIS A 11 -3.16 -7.87 8.47
C HIS A 11 -2.26 -6.68 8.83
N GLY A 12 -1.40 -6.25 7.90
CA GLY A 12 -0.36 -5.24 8.19
C GLY A 12 0.98 -5.47 7.49
N GLY A 13 1.13 -6.57 6.75
CA GLY A 13 2.35 -6.90 6.00
C GLY A 13 2.68 -6.00 4.81
N TYR A 14 1.76 -5.12 4.38
CA TYR A 14 1.98 -4.26 3.21
C TYR A 14 3.25 -3.40 3.33
N ARG A 15 3.62 -3.01 4.55
CA ARG A 15 4.86 -2.25 4.82
C ARG A 15 6.13 -3.01 4.44
N LYS A 16 6.08 -4.34 4.39
CA LYS A 16 7.19 -5.20 3.94
C LYS A 16 7.20 -5.42 2.43
N LEU A 17 6.14 -5.05 1.70
CA LEU A 17 6.09 -5.18 0.25
C LEU A 17 7.09 -4.23 -0.39
N LYS A 18 7.88 -4.74 -1.33
CA LYS A 18 8.79 -3.90 -2.14
C LYS A 18 8.02 -2.84 -2.92
N SER A 19 6.84 -3.20 -3.45
CA SER A 19 5.95 -2.24 -4.12
C SER A 19 5.53 -1.09 -3.21
N PHE A 20 5.21 -1.36 -1.93
CA PHE A 20 4.85 -0.32 -0.97
C PHE A 20 6.04 0.59 -0.66
N GLN A 21 7.22 0.01 -0.40
CA GLN A 21 8.44 0.77 -0.11
C GLN A 21 8.84 1.67 -1.29
N VAL A 22 8.77 1.14 -2.52
CA VAL A 22 9.04 1.91 -3.74
C VAL A 22 7.98 2.99 -3.95
N ALA A 23 6.69 2.71 -3.71
CA ALA A 23 5.63 3.71 -3.82
C ALA A 23 5.82 4.86 -2.81
N GLN A 24 6.26 4.57 -1.58
CA GLN A 24 6.62 5.61 -0.61
C GLN A 24 7.79 6.46 -1.11
N LEU A 25 8.83 5.84 -1.65
CA LEU A 25 9.96 6.56 -2.23
C LEU A 25 9.54 7.44 -3.41
N VAL A 26 8.67 6.94 -4.29
CA VAL A 26 8.11 7.72 -5.41
C VAL A 26 7.31 8.92 -4.90
N PHE A 27 6.52 8.74 -3.84
CA PHE A 27 5.81 9.84 -3.19
C PHE A 27 6.76 10.91 -2.64
N ASP A 28 7.78 10.51 -1.88
CA ASP A 28 8.75 11.43 -1.29
C ASP A 28 9.52 12.21 -2.37
N ILE A 29 9.95 11.51 -3.43
CA ILE A 29 10.62 12.14 -4.57
C ILE A 29 9.68 13.08 -5.31
N THR A 30 8.41 12.70 -5.52
CA THR A 30 7.41 13.54 -6.19
C THR A 30 7.18 14.83 -5.41
N MET A 31 7.05 14.76 -4.08
CA MET A 31 6.93 15.98 -3.27
C MET A 31 8.14 16.90 -3.43
N ARG A 32 9.36 16.35 -3.32
CA ARG A 32 10.59 17.15 -3.50
C ARG A 32 10.72 17.71 -4.90
N PHE A 33 10.30 16.96 -5.92
CA PHE A 33 10.29 17.39 -7.30
C PHE A 33 9.32 18.55 -7.52
N CYS A 34 8.08 18.40 -7.05
CA CYS A 34 7.05 19.44 -7.15
C CYS A 34 7.48 20.70 -6.40
N ASP A 35 8.00 20.59 -5.18
CA ASP A 35 8.46 21.74 -4.39
C ASP A 35 9.61 22.52 -5.04
N ARG A 36 10.50 21.82 -5.76
CA ARG A 36 11.69 22.42 -6.35
C ARG A 36 11.48 22.92 -7.78
N TYR A 37 10.72 22.19 -8.58
CA TYR A 37 10.68 22.38 -10.03
C TYR A 37 9.31 22.79 -10.57
N ILE A 38 8.25 22.66 -9.77
CA ILE A 38 6.90 23.05 -10.17
C ILE A 38 6.50 24.29 -9.37
N GLU A 39 6.14 25.36 -10.07
CA GLU A 39 5.64 26.57 -9.41
C GLU A 39 4.48 26.21 -8.48
N LYS A 40 4.46 26.74 -7.25
CA LYS A 40 3.43 26.41 -6.25
C LYS A 40 2.00 26.70 -6.71
N ARG A 41 1.81 27.67 -7.61
CA ARG A 41 0.49 28.01 -8.18
C ARG A 41 0.19 27.29 -9.49
N SER A 42 1.11 26.43 -9.95
CA SER A 42 0.89 25.61 -11.12
C SER A 42 -0.28 24.65 -10.86
N ARG A 43 -1.20 24.58 -11.82
CA ARG A 43 -2.33 23.65 -11.82
C ARG A 43 -1.91 22.17 -11.80
N THR A 44 -0.61 21.88 -11.93
CA THR A 44 -0.07 20.51 -11.97
C THR A 44 0.58 20.07 -10.65
N ASN A 45 0.87 20.99 -9.72
CA ASN A 45 1.55 20.64 -8.46
C ASN A 45 0.72 19.67 -7.61
N ASP A 46 -0.48 20.11 -7.21
CA ASP A 46 -1.35 19.31 -6.33
C ASP A 46 -1.78 17.98 -6.95
N PRO A 47 -2.20 17.91 -8.24
CA PRO A 47 -2.54 16.63 -8.85
C PRO A 47 -1.39 15.62 -8.84
N MET A 48 -0.15 16.05 -9.07
CA MET A 48 1.02 15.15 -9.03
C MET A 48 1.25 14.59 -7.63
N VAL A 49 1.23 15.45 -6.60
CA VAL A 49 1.41 15.02 -5.20
C VAL A 49 0.29 14.06 -4.78
N GLN A 50 -0.96 14.34 -5.18
CA GLN A 50 -2.11 13.48 -4.88
C GLN A 50 -2.03 12.13 -5.59
N ALA A 51 -1.64 12.10 -6.87
CA ALA A 51 -1.48 10.85 -7.61
C ALA A 51 -0.43 9.95 -6.96
N ALA A 52 0.73 10.51 -6.56
CA ALA A 52 1.77 9.76 -5.88
C ALA A 52 1.31 9.25 -4.50
N ARG A 53 0.54 10.06 -3.74
CA ARG A 53 -0.07 9.65 -2.48
C ARG A 53 -1.07 8.51 -2.65
N SER A 54 -1.93 8.59 -3.66
CA SER A 54 -2.93 7.55 -3.97
C SER A 54 -2.25 6.21 -4.29
N GLY A 55 -1.10 6.22 -4.97
CA GLY A 55 -0.32 5.00 -5.23
C GLY A 55 0.03 4.22 -3.96
N VAL A 56 0.42 4.91 -2.88
CA VAL A 56 0.72 4.30 -1.57
C VAL A 56 -0.56 3.73 -0.93
N GLN A 57 -1.67 4.46 -1.00
CA GLN A 57 -2.95 4.06 -0.42
C GLN A 57 -3.53 2.82 -1.10
N ASN A 58 -3.50 2.78 -2.44
CA ASN A 58 -4.00 1.66 -3.23
C ASN A 58 -3.33 0.33 -2.83
N ILE A 59 -2.02 0.35 -2.56
CA ILE A 59 -1.29 -0.85 -2.12
C ILE A 59 -1.71 -1.26 -0.70
N ALA A 60 -1.86 -0.29 0.22
CA ALA A 60 -2.27 -0.56 1.58
C ALA A 60 -3.70 -1.13 1.65
N GLU A 61 -4.63 -0.57 0.85
CA GLU A 61 -6.02 -1.01 0.75
C GLU A 61 -6.12 -2.38 0.08
N GLY A 62 -5.46 -2.57 -1.06
CA GLY A 62 -5.42 -3.85 -1.76
C GLY A 62 -4.85 -4.98 -0.90
N SER A 63 -3.81 -4.70 -0.11
CA SER A 63 -3.25 -5.68 0.82
C SER A 63 -4.21 -6.05 1.95
N LYS A 64 -4.97 -5.09 2.48
CA LYS A 64 -6.01 -5.38 3.49
C LYS A 64 -7.13 -6.22 2.90
N ALA A 65 -7.61 -5.88 1.70
CA ALA A 65 -8.66 -6.61 1.00
C ALA A 65 -8.25 -8.07 0.74
N SER A 66 -7.03 -8.31 0.24
CA SER A 66 -6.51 -9.65 0.00
C SER A 66 -6.44 -10.52 1.27
N GLY A 67 -6.07 -9.92 2.41
CA GLY A 67 -6.07 -10.63 3.71
C GLY A 67 -7.47 -11.07 4.14
N THR A 68 -8.48 -10.22 3.95
CA THR A 68 -9.88 -10.56 4.22
C THR A 68 -10.39 -11.64 3.28
N SER A 69 -10.11 -11.54 1.97
CA SER A 69 -10.53 -12.53 0.97
C SER A 69 -10.01 -13.93 1.28
N LYS A 70 -8.71 -14.08 1.60
CA LYS A 70 -8.14 -15.37 1.99
C LYS A 70 -8.81 -15.98 3.23
N LYS A 71 -9.20 -15.14 4.20
CA LYS A 71 -9.93 -15.57 5.40
C LYS A 71 -11.33 -16.06 5.08
N THR A 72 -12.02 -15.37 4.17
CA THR A 72 -13.35 -15.77 3.71
C THR A 72 -13.28 -17.06 2.89
N GLU A 73 -12.31 -17.17 1.99
CA GLU A 73 -12.08 -18.35 1.14
C GLU A 73 -11.80 -19.62 1.96
N LEU A 74 -10.93 -19.54 2.98
CA LEU A 74 -10.66 -20.65 3.90
C LEU A 74 -11.92 -21.09 4.68
N LYS A 75 -12.74 -20.14 5.12
CA LYS A 75 -14.01 -20.45 5.81
C LYS A 75 -15.03 -21.13 4.89
N LEU A 76 -15.07 -20.78 3.61
CA LEU A 76 -16.03 -21.31 2.64
C LEU A 76 -15.62 -22.69 2.12
N THR A 77 -14.32 -22.98 2.05
CA THR A 77 -13.80 -24.23 1.50
C THR A 77 -13.65 -25.35 2.54
N ASN A 78 -13.90 -25.07 3.82
CA ASN A 78 -13.75 -26.02 4.95
C ASN A 78 -12.33 -26.62 5.05
N VAL A 79 -11.35 -26.00 4.40
CA VAL A 79 -9.94 -26.36 4.48
C VAL A 79 -9.35 -25.57 5.65
N GLY A 80 -9.25 -26.23 6.80
CA GLY A 80 -8.70 -25.68 8.05
C GLY A 80 -7.70 -26.63 8.66
#